data_AF-A0A7K0DK49-F1
#
_entry.id   AF-A0A7K0DK49-F1
#
_cell.length_a   1.000
_cell.length_b   1.000
_cell.length_c   1.000
_cell.angle_alpha   90.00
_cell.angle_beta   90.00
_cell.angle_gamma   90.00
#
_symmetry.space_group_name_H-M   'P 1'
#
loop_
_entity.id
_entity.type
_entity.pdbx_description
1 polymer ?
#
loop_
_entity_poly.entity_id
_entity_poly.type
_entity_poly.pdbx_seq_one_letter_code
_entity_poly.pdbx_strand_id
1 'polypeptide(L)'
;MSALRRFRGWLAARQRFEFVVTVAMVVALTAVGGALILLPKSVLPAVGPAPARAAGEEPAADPQLPEVRRLMESYGPVVAQQVSAEDGRLSVVFGHARQRGDVDLLAKEAGPAVAAVTELWGADWSRAAVVVVASSTAEFASLTHATGPVSPEVAAASVSDPYLPGSRPAGQRVVFAPDAARRLGPDGLRETLRHELTHVAARARTTDGSPQWVLEGFAEYSGHRGEDRSLAQQAPALTARIRSGALPADLPRDADFAPGPGAALAYETAWSANAFAAAGFGEPRLVDLYRHAATGPKAPAALDTAFRDTLGVGHDEFVAAWRDWLAAHTAA
;
A
#
# COMPACT_ATOMS: atom_id res chain seq x y z
N MET A 1 69.06 4.39 18.96
CA MET A 1 68.20 4.95 17.88
C MET A 1 68.10 4.04 16.62
N SER A 2 68.22 2.71 16.70
CA SER A 2 68.37 1.83 15.51
C SER A 2 67.15 0.93 15.19
N ALA A 3 66.36 0.51 16.18
CA ALA A 3 65.25 -0.45 15.96
C ALA A 3 63.94 0.21 15.48
N LEU A 4 63.57 1.36 16.08
CA LEU A 4 62.33 2.08 15.76
C LEU A 4 62.28 2.64 14.32
N ARG A 5 63.42 3.03 13.76
CA ARG A 5 63.48 3.49 12.35
C ARG A 5 63.35 2.32 11.37
N ARG A 6 63.91 1.14 11.68
CA ARG A 6 63.76 -0.07 10.85
C ARG A 6 62.33 -0.58 10.87
N PHE A 7 61.67 -0.58 12.04
CA PHE A 7 60.27 -1.01 12.16
C PHE A 7 59.31 -0.08 11.41
N ARG A 8 59.50 1.25 11.52
CA ARG A 8 58.72 2.22 10.73
C ARG A 8 58.99 2.11 9.22
N GLY A 9 60.22 1.83 8.80
CA GLY A 9 60.56 1.59 7.39
C GLY A 9 59.90 0.32 6.83
N TRP A 10 59.85 -0.76 7.62
CA TRP A 10 59.19 -2.01 7.24
C TRP A 10 57.67 -1.86 7.09
N LEU A 11 57.02 -1.16 8.03
CA LEU A 11 55.57 -0.86 7.95
C LEU A 11 55.23 0.02 6.74
N ALA A 12 56.04 1.04 6.45
CA ALA A 12 55.84 1.90 5.28
C ALA A 12 56.05 1.15 3.96
N ALA A 13 57.00 0.20 3.91
CA ALA A 13 57.22 -0.66 2.74
C ALA A 13 56.04 -1.62 2.53
N ARG A 14 55.49 -2.20 3.61
CA ARG A 14 54.34 -3.10 3.55
C ARG A 14 53.06 -2.39 3.08
N GLN A 15 52.78 -1.20 3.59
CA GLN A 15 51.62 -0.41 3.13
C GLN A 15 51.75 0.06 1.67
N ARG A 16 52.97 0.39 1.23
CA ARG A 16 53.22 0.70 -0.20
C ARG A 16 53.03 -0.51 -1.09
N PHE A 17 53.42 -1.70 -0.62
CA PHE A 17 53.21 -2.94 -1.36
C PHE A 17 51.72 -3.30 -1.46
N GLU A 18 50.97 -3.22 -0.36
CA GLU A 18 49.52 -3.44 -0.33
C GLU A 18 48.77 -2.41 -1.22
N PHE A 19 49.21 -1.15 -1.22
CA PHE A 19 48.67 -0.11 -2.12
C PHE A 19 48.94 -0.42 -3.60
N VAL A 20 50.17 -0.81 -3.96
CA VAL A 20 50.52 -1.14 -5.36
C VAL A 20 49.76 -2.38 -5.85
N VAL A 21 49.60 -3.41 -5.01
CA VAL A 21 48.81 -4.61 -5.36
C VAL A 21 47.33 -4.25 -5.56
N THR A 22 46.77 -3.41 -4.70
CA THR A 22 45.37 -2.97 -4.80
C THR A 22 45.13 -2.16 -6.08
N VAL A 23 46.02 -1.21 -6.40
CA VAL A 23 45.92 -0.41 -7.64
C VAL A 23 46.11 -1.29 -8.88
N ALA A 24 47.06 -2.22 -8.88
CA ALA A 24 47.26 -3.14 -10.00
C ALA A 24 46.03 -4.05 -10.24
N MET A 25 45.38 -4.50 -9.17
CA MET A 25 44.17 -5.34 -9.26
C MET A 25 42.96 -4.55 -9.79
N VAL A 26 42.78 -3.30 -9.33
CA VAL A 26 41.71 -2.40 -9.82
C VAL A 26 41.91 -2.07 -11.31
N VAL A 27 43.15 -1.80 -11.74
CA VAL A 27 43.49 -1.56 -13.15
C VAL A 27 43.27 -2.81 -14.01
N ALA A 28 43.61 -4.00 -13.51
CA ALA A 28 43.35 -5.26 -14.22
C ALA A 28 41.84 -5.54 -14.37
N LEU A 29 41.04 -5.30 -13.33
CA LEU A 29 39.58 -5.46 -13.36
C LEU A 29 38.88 -4.47 -14.31
N THR A 30 39.36 -3.22 -14.37
CA THR A 30 38.83 -2.23 -15.32
C THR A 30 39.26 -2.51 -16.76
N ALA A 31 40.46 -3.05 -17.00
CA ALA A 31 40.89 -3.47 -18.33
C ALA A 31 40.09 -4.69 -18.84
N VAL A 32 39.75 -5.64 -17.98
CA VAL A 32 38.89 -6.79 -18.33
C VAL A 32 37.45 -6.35 -18.61
N GLY A 33 36.92 -5.41 -17.82
CA GLY A 33 35.59 -4.82 -18.06
C GLY A 33 35.49 -4.03 -19.37
N GLY A 34 36.55 -3.29 -19.73
CA GLY A 34 36.61 -2.54 -21.00
C GLY A 34 36.75 -3.45 -22.23
N ALA A 35 37.46 -4.58 -22.12
CA ALA A 35 37.66 -5.51 -23.23
C ALA A 35 36.39 -6.30 -23.62
N LEU A 36 35.45 -6.50 -22.68
CA LEU A 36 34.15 -7.15 -22.94
C LEU A 36 33.15 -6.28 -23.71
N ILE A 37 33.34 -4.95 -23.73
CA ILE A 37 32.45 -3.99 -24.41
C ILE A 37 32.83 -3.82 -25.89
N LEU A 38 34.03 -4.23 -26.30
CA LEU A 38 34.59 -3.97 -27.65
C LEU A 38 34.68 -5.20 -28.57
N LEU A 39 34.05 -6.34 -28.22
CA LEU A 39 34.00 -7.50 -29.11
C LEU A 39 33.03 -7.26 -30.29
N PRO A 40 33.49 -7.33 -31.55
CA PRO A 40 32.61 -7.20 -32.70
C PRO A 40 31.67 -8.41 -32.80
N LYS A 41 30.36 -8.15 -32.95
CA LYS A 41 29.37 -9.15 -33.35
C LYS A 41 29.58 -9.50 -34.82
N SER A 42 30.52 -10.40 -35.09
CA SER A 42 30.71 -10.93 -36.44
C SER A 42 31.11 -12.40 -36.31
N VAL A 43 30.28 -13.25 -36.89
CA VAL A 43 30.38 -14.73 -36.96
C VAL A 43 29.65 -15.49 -35.85
N LEU A 44 28.32 -15.49 -35.94
CA LEU A 44 27.48 -16.63 -35.57
C LEU A 44 26.54 -16.94 -36.74
N PRO A 45 26.31 -18.21 -37.12
CA PRO A 45 25.41 -18.55 -38.21
C PRO A 45 23.97 -18.17 -37.84
N ALA A 46 23.23 -17.64 -38.82
CA ALA A 46 21.82 -17.29 -38.67
C ALA A 46 20.98 -18.57 -38.46
N VAL A 47 20.60 -18.83 -37.22
CA VAL A 47 19.55 -19.80 -36.88
C VAL A 47 18.22 -19.07 -37.01
N GLY A 48 17.49 -19.35 -38.08
CA GLY A 48 16.11 -18.88 -38.22
C GLY A 48 15.24 -19.55 -37.14
N PRO A 49 14.39 -18.80 -36.42
CA PRO A 49 13.51 -19.41 -35.44
C PRO A 49 12.50 -20.31 -36.16
N ALA A 50 12.38 -21.56 -35.70
CA ALA A 50 11.21 -22.38 -36.01
C ALA A 50 9.95 -21.62 -35.51
N PRO A 51 8.82 -21.69 -36.22
CA PRO A 51 7.60 -21.03 -35.76
C PRO A 51 7.23 -21.62 -34.40
N ALA A 52 7.38 -20.80 -33.36
CA ALA A 52 6.88 -21.14 -32.04
C ALA A 52 5.37 -21.31 -32.18
N ARG A 53 4.88 -22.52 -31.94
CA ARG A 53 3.49 -22.71 -31.53
C ARG A 53 3.28 -21.76 -30.36
N ALA A 54 2.31 -20.85 -30.46
CA ALA A 54 1.93 -19.99 -29.37
C ALA A 54 1.56 -20.87 -28.16
N ALA A 55 2.52 -21.05 -27.25
CA ALA A 55 2.19 -21.28 -25.86
C ALA A 55 1.42 -20.03 -25.45
N GLY A 56 0.23 -20.19 -24.89
CA GLY A 56 -0.49 -19.06 -24.33
C GLY A 56 0.46 -18.27 -23.44
N GLU A 57 0.45 -16.94 -23.58
CA GLU A 57 1.17 -16.04 -22.69
C GLU A 57 0.90 -16.47 -21.24
N GLU A 58 1.90 -17.08 -20.59
CA GLU A 58 1.91 -17.10 -19.14
C GLU A 58 1.84 -15.64 -18.69
N PRO A 59 0.95 -15.27 -17.76
CA PRO A 59 0.90 -13.91 -17.26
C PRO A 59 2.30 -13.49 -16.86
N ALA A 60 2.84 -12.44 -17.48
CA ALA A 60 4.16 -11.94 -17.14
C ALA A 60 4.19 -11.66 -15.63
N ALA A 61 5.00 -12.42 -14.89
CA ALA A 61 5.10 -12.28 -13.45
C ALA A 61 5.41 -10.82 -13.11
N ASP A 62 4.68 -10.26 -12.14
CA ASP A 62 4.83 -8.86 -11.76
C ASP A 62 6.32 -8.57 -11.46
N PRO A 63 6.94 -7.61 -12.17
CA PRO A 63 8.37 -7.35 -12.06
C PRO A 63 8.82 -6.91 -10.66
N GLN A 64 7.89 -6.50 -9.78
CA GLN A 64 8.20 -6.15 -8.40
C GLN A 64 8.52 -7.38 -7.52
N LEU A 65 8.00 -8.57 -7.85
CA LEU A 65 8.06 -9.74 -6.98
C LEU A 65 9.50 -10.17 -6.63
N PRO A 66 10.46 -10.21 -7.58
CA PRO A 66 11.85 -10.53 -7.25
C PRO A 66 12.51 -9.47 -6.37
N GLU A 67 12.13 -8.19 -6.49
CA GLU A 67 12.68 -7.12 -5.67
C GLU A 67 12.17 -7.16 -4.24
N VAL A 68 10.86 -7.28 -4.06
CA VAL A 68 10.22 -7.45 -2.74
C VAL A 68 10.83 -8.66 -2.03
N ARG A 69 10.95 -9.80 -2.71
CA ARG A 69 11.60 -10.99 -2.17
C ARG A 69 13.03 -10.72 -1.73
N ARG A 70 13.87 -10.13 -2.58
CA ARG A 70 15.28 -9.84 -2.24
C ARG A 70 15.40 -8.92 -1.04
N LEU A 71 14.54 -7.90 -0.93
CA LEU A 71 14.52 -7.01 0.23
C LEU A 71 14.21 -7.81 1.51
N MET A 72 13.16 -8.63 1.48
CA MET A 72 12.77 -9.44 2.64
C MET A 72 13.83 -10.49 3.02
N GLU A 73 14.54 -11.07 2.04
CA GLU A 73 15.62 -12.03 2.29
C GLU A 73 16.77 -11.45 3.12
N SER A 74 16.93 -10.12 3.16
CA SER A 74 17.88 -9.45 4.06
C SER A 74 17.49 -9.51 5.55
N TYR A 75 16.21 -9.78 5.84
CA TYR A 75 15.65 -9.95 7.18
C TYR A 75 15.47 -11.42 7.58
N GLY A 76 15.55 -12.34 6.63
CA GLY A 76 15.56 -13.79 6.87
C GLY A 76 14.88 -14.59 5.76
N PRO A 77 14.82 -15.94 5.89
CA PRO A 77 14.19 -16.79 4.88
C PRO A 77 12.73 -16.41 4.61
N VAL A 78 12.40 -16.23 3.33
CA VAL A 78 11.08 -15.79 2.88
C VAL A 78 10.22 -16.99 2.49
N VAL A 79 8.98 -17.00 2.97
CA VAL A 79 7.92 -17.87 2.47
C VAL A 79 6.99 -17.04 1.58
N ALA A 80 6.44 -17.67 0.54
CA ALA A 80 5.47 -17.03 -0.32
C ALA A 80 4.36 -18.01 -0.68
N GLN A 81 3.14 -17.49 -0.76
CA GLN A 81 1.99 -18.22 -1.27
C GLN A 81 1.41 -17.47 -2.46
N GLN A 82 1.17 -18.21 -3.54
CA GLN A 82 0.54 -17.69 -4.74
C GLN A 82 -0.95 -18.05 -4.73
N VAL A 83 -1.78 -17.10 -5.17
CA VAL A 83 -3.23 -17.24 -5.25
C VAL A 83 -3.65 -16.85 -6.65
N SER A 84 -4.11 -17.82 -7.42
CA SER A 84 -4.60 -17.59 -8.79
C SER A 84 -6.10 -17.29 -8.74
N ALA A 85 -6.49 -16.18 -9.34
CA ALA A 85 -7.89 -15.86 -9.61
C ALA A 85 -8.41 -16.66 -10.80
N GLU A 86 -9.74 -16.77 -10.93
CA GLU A 86 -10.40 -17.48 -12.04
C GLU A 86 -10.03 -16.91 -13.42
N ASP A 87 -9.71 -15.62 -13.48
CA ASP A 87 -9.28 -14.92 -14.69
C ASP A 87 -7.78 -15.06 -14.99
N GLY A 88 -7.07 -15.91 -14.23
CA GLY A 88 -5.64 -16.18 -14.38
C GLY A 88 -4.71 -15.15 -13.73
N ARG A 89 -5.23 -14.07 -13.13
CA ARG A 89 -4.39 -13.13 -12.37
C ARG A 89 -3.80 -13.79 -11.14
N LEU A 90 -2.56 -13.40 -10.82
CA LEU A 90 -1.80 -13.98 -9.73
C LEU A 90 -1.57 -12.96 -8.62
N SER A 91 -2.18 -13.22 -7.46
CA SER A 91 -1.84 -12.53 -6.22
C SER A 91 -0.74 -13.31 -5.49
N VAL A 92 0.12 -12.61 -4.76
CA VAL A 92 1.22 -13.21 -4.00
C VAL A 92 1.25 -12.64 -2.60
N VAL A 93 1.32 -13.53 -1.61
CA VAL A 93 1.48 -13.17 -0.19
C VAL A 93 2.86 -13.61 0.28
N PHE A 94 3.66 -12.68 0.75
CA PHE A 94 4.99 -12.92 1.32
C PHE A 94 4.98 -12.81 2.85
N GLY A 95 5.88 -13.54 3.48
CA GLY A 95 6.22 -13.41 4.89
C GLY A 95 7.48 -14.20 5.21
N HIS A 96 7.72 -14.49 6.49
CA HIS A 96 8.77 -15.43 6.91
C HIS A 96 8.16 -16.65 7.59
N ALA A 97 9.00 -17.65 7.84
CA ALA A 97 8.56 -18.92 8.44
C ALA A 97 7.76 -18.75 9.74
N ARG A 98 8.05 -17.70 10.54
CA ARG A 98 7.33 -17.41 11.80
C ARG A 98 5.93 -16.85 11.57
N GLN A 99 5.66 -16.20 10.44
CA GLN A 99 4.33 -15.66 10.09
C GLN A 99 3.54 -16.59 9.16
N ARG A 100 3.87 -17.89 9.10
CA ARG A 100 3.22 -18.81 8.15
C ARG A 100 1.70 -18.82 8.28
N GLY A 101 1.17 -18.76 9.51
CA GLY A 101 -0.28 -18.68 9.75
C GLY A 101 -0.92 -17.42 9.17
N ASP A 102 -0.25 -16.27 9.31
CA ASP A 102 -0.73 -14.99 8.78
C ASP A 102 -0.69 -14.96 7.25
N VAL A 103 0.38 -15.53 6.65
CA VAL A 103 0.49 -15.71 5.19
C VAL A 103 -0.62 -16.61 4.67
N ASP A 104 -0.87 -17.74 5.32
CA ASP A 104 -1.92 -18.68 4.91
C ASP A 104 -3.32 -18.05 5.03
N LEU A 105 -3.56 -17.21 6.04
CA LEU A 105 -4.81 -16.46 6.22
C LEU A 105 -4.99 -15.38 5.15
N LEU A 106 -3.99 -14.51 4.97
CA LEU A 106 -4.05 -13.43 3.97
C LEU A 106 -4.14 -13.99 2.54
N ALA A 107 -3.53 -15.15 2.27
CA ALA A 107 -3.68 -15.80 0.98
C ALA A 107 -5.12 -16.30 0.72
N LYS A 108 -5.83 -16.74 1.76
CA LYS A 108 -7.27 -17.08 1.63
C LYS A 108 -8.11 -15.83 1.39
N GLU A 109 -7.78 -14.70 2.03
CA GLU A 109 -8.52 -13.45 1.90
C GLU A 109 -8.17 -12.64 0.64
N ALA A 110 -7.01 -12.89 0.00
CA ALA A 110 -6.56 -12.12 -1.16
C ALA A 110 -7.56 -12.13 -2.33
N GLY A 111 -8.07 -13.32 -2.70
CA GLY A 111 -9.09 -13.45 -3.76
C GLY A 111 -10.40 -12.72 -3.43
N PRO A 112 -11.05 -13.04 -2.29
CA PRO A 112 -12.26 -12.35 -1.83
C PRO A 112 -12.09 -10.83 -1.70
N ALA A 113 -10.93 -10.35 -1.22
CA ALA A 113 -10.68 -8.92 -1.08
C ALA A 113 -10.55 -8.22 -2.45
N VAL A 114 -9.82 -8.82 -3.41
CA VAL A 114 -9.75 -8.31 -4.78
C VAL A 114 -11.14 -8.25 -5.43
N ALA A 115 -11.96 -9.27 -5.24
CA ALA A 115 -13.32 -9.31 -5.76
C ALA A 115 -14.19 -8.20 -5.15
N ALA A 116 -14.21 -8.07 -3.82
CA ALA A 116 -14.99 -7.05 -3.11
C ALA A 116 -14.59 -5.63 -3.51
N VAL A 117 -13.29 -5.33 -3.59
CA VAL A 117 -12.79 -4.02 -4.03
C VAL A 117 -13.13 -3.76 -5.49
N THR A 118 -13.04 -4.78 -6.36
CA THR A 118 -13.40 -4.64 -7.78
C THR A 118 -14.88 -4.38 -7.98
N GLU A 119 -15.75 -4.99 -7.17
CA GLU A 119 -17.20 -4.78 -7.21
C GLU A 119 -17.56 -3.33 -6.88
N LEU A 120 -16.93 -2.75 -5.85
CA LEU A 120 -17.17 -1.37 -5.43
C LEU A 120 -16.50 -0.37 -6.39
N TRP A 121 -15.21 -0.51 -6.65
CA TRP A 121 -14.41 0.50 -7.37
C TRP A 121 -14.50 0.39 -8.90
N GLY A 122 -14.71 -0.83 -9.40
CA GLY A 122 -14.56 -1.20 -10.81
C GLY A 122 -13.24 -1.91 -11.11
N ALA A 123 -13.10 -2.34 -12.36
CA ALA A 123 -12.05 -3.27 -12.79
C ALA A 123 -10.75 -2.63 -13.33
N ASP A 124 -10.67 -1.30 -13.40
CA ASP A 124 -9.52 -0.57 -13.98
C ASP A 124 -8.37 -0.38 -12.97
N TRP A 125 -7.85 -1.50 -12.47
CA TRP A 125 -6.65 -1.60 -11.63
C TRP A 125 -6.03 -2.99 -11.80
N SER A 126 -4.89 -3.28 -11.16
CA SER A 126 -4.12 -4.52 -11.40
C SER A 126 -4.95 -5.79 -11.13
N ARG A 127 -5.79 -5.78 -10.08
CA ARG A 127 -6.54 -6.93 -9.55
C ARG A 127 -5.64 -8.14 -9.23
N ALA A 128 -4.35 -7.87 -9.04
CA ALA A 128 -3.34 -8.82 -8.61
C ALA A 128 -2.69 -8.21 -7.37
N ALA A 129 -2.99 -8.78 -6.21
CA ALA A 129 -2.54 -8.26 -4.94
C ALA A 129 -1.13 -8.78 -4.62
N VAL A 130 -0.21 -7.86 -4.33
CA VAL A 130 1.06 -8.19 -3.68
C VAL A 130 0.91 -7.80 -2.21
N VAL A 131 0.92 -8.80 -1.33
CA VAL A 131 0.75 -8.62 0.11
C VAL A 131 2.01 -9.09 0.82
N VAL A 132 2.47 -8.35 1.82
CA VAL A 132 3.68 -8.66 2.58
C VAL A 132 3.38 -8.58 4.07
N VAL A 133 3.82 -9.57 4.84
CA VAL A 133 3.84 -9.51 6.31
C VAL A 133 5.28 -9.32 6.77
N ALA A 134 5.60 -8.12 7.28
CA ALA A 134 6.94 -7.82 7.76
C ALA A 134 7.28 -8.63 9.03
N SER A 135 8.56 -8.94 9.24
CA SER A 135 9.07 -9.60 10.44
C SER A 135 9.50 -8.67 11.56
N SER A 136 9.69 -7.39 11.24
CA SER A 136 10.10 -6.39 12.20
C SER A 136 9.65 -5.00 11.74
N THR A 137 9.65 -4.04 12.66
CA THR A 137 9.41 -2.62 12.32
C THR A 137 10.45 -2.09 11.32
N ALA A 138 11.69 -2.57 11.38
CA ALA A 138 12.75 -2.17 10.45
C ALA A 138 12.49 -2.68 9.03
N GLU A 139 11.99 -3.91 8.90
CA GLU A 139 11.56 -4.45 7.61
C GLU A 139 10.33 -3.74 7.08
N PHE A 140 9.32 -3.50 7.93
CA PHE A 140 8.14 -2.73 7.57
C PHE A 140 8.51 -1.34 7.03
N ALA A 141 9.39 -0.62 7.72
CA ALA A 141 9.87 0.69 7.27
C ALA A 141 10.58 0.62 5.91
N SER A 142 11.36 -0.44 5.67
CA SER A 142 12.07 -0.63 4.40
C SER A 142 11.12 -0.97 3.25
N LEU A 143 10.13 -1.83 3.50
CA LEU A 143 9.10 -2.21 2.53
C LEU A 143 8.15 -1.06 2.17
N THR A 144 7.95 -0.10 3.09
CA THR A 144 7.07 1.06 2.91
C THR A 144 7.80 2.32 2.47
N HIS A 145 9.14 2.26 2.33
CA HIS A 145 9.99 3.42 2.08
C HIS A 145 9.79 4.55 3.11
N ALA A 146 9.39 4.19 4.34
CA ALA A 146 9.15 5.17 5.39
C ALA A 146 10.46 5.87 5.79
N THR A 147 10.50 7.19 5.62
CA THR A 147 11.61 8.02 6.08
C THR A 147 11.29 8.61 7.46
N GLY A 148 11.66 7.90 8.53
CA GLY A 148 11.44 8.35 9.91
C GLY A 148 10.79 7.28 10.80
N PRO A 149 10.39 7.66 12.03
CA PRO A 149 9.69 6.75 12.93
C PRO A 149 8.35 6.31 12.33
N VAL A 150 8.12 4.99 12.26
CA VAL A 150 6.82 4.42 11.93
C VAL A 150 5.98 4.36 13.20
N SER A 151 4.76 4.90 13.17
CA SER A 151 3.85 4.80 14.31
C SER A 151 3.51 3.33 14.60
N PRO A 152 3.58 2.87 15.87
CA PRO A 152 3.18 1.51 16.23
C PRO A 152 1.67 1.27 16.08
N GLU A 153 0.88 2.32 15.81
CA GLU A 153 -0.56 2.22 15.60
C GLU A 153 -0.92 1.77 14.17
N VAL A 154 0.01 1.89 13.22
CA VAL A 154 -0.19 1.52 11.81
C VAL A 154 -0.11 0.00 11.67
N ALA A 155 -1.24 -0.63 11.33
CA ALA A 155 -1.29 -2.08 11.16
C ALA A 155 -0.89 -2.54 9.75
N ALA A 156 -1.12 -1.70 8.75
CA ALA A 156 -0.71 -1.94 7.38
C ALA A 156 -0.50 -0.62 6.64
N ALA A 157 0.10 -0.70 5.45
CA ALA A 157 0.23 0.44 4.54
C ALA A 157 0.22 -0.03 3.09
N SER A 158 -0.45 0.76 2.26
CA SER A 158 -0.40 0.65 0.81
C SER A 158 0.77 1.44 0.24
N VAL A 159 1.55 0.77 -0.60
CA VAL A 159 2.73 1.36 -1.24
C VAL A 159 2.50 1.37 -2.75
N SER A 160 3.02 2.40 -3.40
CA SER A 160 3.15 2.49 -4.86
C SER A 160 4.48 3.16 -5.15
N ASP A 161 5.18 2.69 -6.18
CA ASP A 161 6.38 3.36 -6.64
C ASP A 161 6.01 4.72 -7.26
N PRO A 162 6.95 5.68 -7.32
CA PRO A 162 6.76 6.94 -8.02
C PRO A 162 6.36 6.69 -9.48
N TYR A 163 5.31 7.36 -9.93
CA TYR A 163 4.80 7.26 -11.29
C TYR A 163 4.37 8.64 -11.80
N LEU A 164 4.28 8.81 -13.12
CA LEU A 164 3.87 10.07 -13.72
C LEU A 164 2.33 10.19 -13.68
N PRO A 165 1.77 11.37 -13.39
CA PRO A 165 0.33 11.58 -13.53
C PRO A 165 -0.16 11.17 -14.93
N GLY A 166 -1.20 10.33 -14.98
CA GLY A 166 -1.74 9.78 -16.22
C GLY A 166 -1.10 8.46 -16.70
N SER A 167 -0.02 7.99 -16.07
CA SER A 167 0.47 6.61 -16.26
C SER A 167 -0.17 5.65 -15.25
N ARG A 168 -0.09 4.35 -15.52
CA ARG A 168 -0.52 3.33 -14.55
C ARG A 168 0.46 3.28 -13.37
N PRO A 169 -0.02 3.25 -12.11
CA PRO A 169 0.81 2.96 -10.96
C PRO A 169 1.53 1.61 -11.09
N ALA A 170 2.71 1.49 -10.50
CA ALA A 170 3.54 0.29 -10.50
C ALA A 170 4.15 0.05 -9.10
N GLY A 171 4.73 -1.14 -8.89
CA GLY A 171 5.33 -1.52 -7.60
C GLY A 171 4.34 -1.53 -6.43
N GLN A 172 3.05 -1.71 -6.74
CA GLN A 172 2.00 -1.60 -5.75
C GLN A 172 1.95 -2.82 -4.85
N ARG A 173 1.90 -2.61 -3.53
CA ARG A 173 1.87 -3.67 -2.52
C ARG A 173 1.22 -3.21 -1.24
N VAL A 174 0.59 -4.15 -0.53
CA VAL A 174 0.09 -3.96 0.83
C VAL A 174 1.10 -4.57 1.80
N VAL A 175 1.54 -3.80 2.79
CA VAL A 175 2.53 -4.24 3.77
C VAL A 175 1.88 -4.23 5.15
N PHE A 176 1.80 -5.39 5.80
CA PHE A 176 1.34 -5.53 7.17
C PHE A 176 2.51 -5.39 8.16
N ALA A 177 2.26 -4.70 9.27
CA ALA A 177 3.15 -4.59 10.41
C ALA A 177 3.36 -5.96 11.07
N PRO A 178 4.52 -6.20 11.71
CA PRO A 178 4.87 -7.52 12.26
C PRO A 178 3.94 -8.02 13.36
N ASP A 179 3.18 -7.15 14.00
CA ASP A 179 2.21 -7.48 15.04
C ASP A 179 0.75 -7.33 14.62
N ALA A 180 0.48 -6.97 13.37
CA ALA A 180 -0.87 -6.70 12.86
C ALA A 180 -1.84 -7.85 13.15
N ALA A 181 -1.45 -9.08 12.82
CA ALA A 181 -2.28 -10.26 13.03
C ALA A 181 -2.68 -10.48 14.49
N ARG A 182 -1.73 -10.28 15.42
CA ARG A 182 -1.99 -10.40 16.86
C ARG A 182 -2.92 -9.29 17.37
N ARG A 183 -2.80 -8.08 16.82
CA ARG A 183 -3.55 -6.90 17.24
C ARG A 183 -4.98 -6.91 16.71
N LEU A 184 -5.16 -7.34 15.46
CA LEU A 184 -6.42 -7.23 14.72
C LEU A 184 -7.26 -8.52 14.75
N GLY A 185 -6.61 -9.68 14.88
CA GLY A 185 -7.26 -10.97 14.66
C GLY A 185 -7.67 -11.18 13.19
N PRO A 186 -8.36 -12.29 12.88
CA PRO A 186 -8.67 -12.66 11.49
C PRO A 186 -9.61 -11.68 10.76
N ASP A 187 -10.69 -11.25 11.41
CA ASP A 187 -11.65 -10.32 10.81
C ASP A 187 -11.00 -8.95 10.56
N GLY A 188 -10.27 -8.42 11.54
CA GLY A 188 -9.56 -7.15 11.37
C GLY A 188 -8.46 -7.21 10.29
N LEU A 189 -7.80 -8.35 10.08
CA LEU A 189 -6.87 -8.53 8.96
C LEU A 189 -7.60 -8.52 7.60
N ARG A 190 -8.76 -9.17 7.50
CA ARG A 190 -9.59 -9.15 6.29
C ARG A 190 -10.03 -7.71 5.96
N GLU A 191 -10.56 -7.01 6.96
CA GLU A 191 -11.02 -5.63 6.86
C GLU A 191 -9.87 -4.70 6.44
N THR A 192 -8.72 -4.82 7.10
CA THR A 192 -7.51 -4.05 6.77
C THR A 192 -7.01 -4.38 5.36
N LEU A 193 -7.02 -5.64 4.93
CA LEU A 193 -6.61 -6.00 3.57
C LEU A 193 -7.49 -5.33 2.51
N ARG A 194 -8.80 -5.31 2.72
CA ARG A 194 -9.75 -4.62 1.81
C ARG A 194 -9.56 -3.10 1.84
N HIS A 195 -9.35 -2.51 3.01
CA HIS A 195 -9.01 -1.10 3.17
C HIS A 195 -7.78 -0.75 2.33
N GLU A 196 -6.67 -1.46 2.54
CA GLU A 196 -5.41 -1.18 1.83
C GLU A 196 -5.52 -1.45 0.32
N LEU A 197 -6.18 -2.54 -0.08
CA LEU A 197 -6.41 -2.79 -1.50
C LEU A 197 -7.29 -1.72 -2.16
N THR A 198 -8.13 -1.02 -1.40
CA THR A 198 -8.89 0.13 -1.93
C THR A 198 -7.96 1.28 -2.30
N HIS A 199 -6.95 1.58 -1.49
CA HIS A 199 -5.91 2.56 -1.83
C HIS A 199 -5.11 2.12 -3.07
N VAL A 200 -4.76 0.84 -3.17
CA VAL A 200 -4.10 0.28 -4.36
C VAL A 200 -4.96 0.46 -5.61
N ALA A 201 -6.25 0.12 -5.54
CA ALA A 201 -7.18 0.22 -6.66
C ALA A 201 -7.44 1.67 -7.07
N ALA A 202 -7.55 2.57 -6.09
CA ALA A 202 -7.84 3.98 -6.30
C ALA A 202 -6.63 4.81 -6.73
N ARG A 203 -5.39 4.32 -6.51
CA ARG A 203 -4.17 5.14 -6.60
C ARG A 203 -4.04 5.97 -7.88
N ALA A 204 -4.42 5.42 -9.04
CA ALA A 204 -4.36 6.12 -10.33
C ALA A 204 -5.29 7.35 -10.44
N ARG A 205 -6.26 7.46 -9.54
CA ARG A 205 -7.24 8.57 -9.44
C ARG A 205 -7.00 9.48 -8.25
N THR A 206 -6.01 9.18 -7.41
CA THR A 206 -5.77 9.88 -6.15
C THR A 206 -4.55 10.76 -6.25
N THR A 207 -4.75 12.06 -6.08
CA THR A 207 -3.68 13.05 -5.97
C THR A 207 -3.41 13.34 -4.49
N ASP A 208 -2.13 13.44 -4.13
CA ASP A 208 -1.71 13.71 -2.75
C ASP A 208 -2.26 15.06 -2.23
N GLY A 209 -2.60 15.10 -0.95
CA GLY A 209 -3.24 16.27 -0.32
C GLY A 209 -4.75 16.39 -0.56
N SER A 210 -5.40 15.37 -1.14
CA SER A 210 -6.87 15.28 -1.17
C SER A 210 -7.46 15.13 0.25
N PRO A 211 -8.73 15.53 0.47
CA PRO A 211 -9.35 15.46 1.80
C PRO A 211 -9.33 14.04 2.37
N GLN A 212 -8.78 13.87 3.58
CA GLN A 212 -8.58 12.54 4.18
C GLN A 212 -9.89 11.84 4.53
N TRP A 213 -10.94 12.59 4.84
CA TRP A 213 -12.25 11.98 5.10
C TRP A 213 -12.82 11.22 3.89
N VAL A 214 -12.44 11.62 2.67
CA VAL A 214 -12.79 10.87 1.45
C VAL A 214 -11.84 9.69 1.28
N LEU A 215 -10.53 9.92 1.39
CA LEU A 215 -9.54 8.88 1.14
C LEU A 215 -9.67 7.72 2.13
N GLU A 216 -9.58 8.04 3.42
CA GLU A 216 -9.64 7.06 4.50
C GLU A 216 -11.07 6.59 4.72
N GLY A 217 -12.06 7.48 4.70
CA GLY A 217 -13.46 7.10 4.94
C GLY A 217 -14.01 6.15 3.87
N PHE A 218 -13.61 6.31 2.59
CA PHE A 218 -13.98 5.38 1.53
C PHE A 218 -13.27 4.03 1.67
N ALA A 219 -11.99 4.03 2.04
CA ALA A 219 -11.25 2.80 2.31
C ALA A 219 -11.81 2.04 3.53
N GLU A 220 -12.18 2.75 4.60
CA GLU A 220 -12.88 2.16 5.75
C GLU A 220 -14.25 1.58 5.34
N TYR A 221 -15.04 2.34 4.59
CA TYR A 221 -16.32 1.85 4.07
C TYR A 221 -16.15 0.56 3.25
N SER A 222 -15.17 0.53 2.34
CA SER A 222 -14.82 -0.66 1.55
C SER A 222 -14.37 -1.84 2.43
N GLY A 223 -13.58 -1.57 3.46
CA GLY A 223 -13.10 -2.57 4.44
C GLY A 223 -14.24 -3.31 5.14
N HIS A 224 -15.28 -2.56 5.53
CA HIS A 224 -16.43 -3.05 6.28
C HIS A 224 -17.64 -3.42 5.40
N ARG A 225 -17.53 -3.26 4.07
CA ARG A 225 -18.64 -3.46 3.13
C ARG A 225 -19.17 -4.90 3.16
N GLY A 226 -20.49 -5.02 3.19
CA GLY A 226 -21.21 -6.30 3.18
C GLY A 226 -21.33 -6.98 4.54
N GLU A 227 -20.88 -6.32 5.61
CA GLU A 227 -21.02 -6.83 6.96
C GLU A 227 -22.29 -6.32 7.64
N ASP A 228 -23.01 -7.22 8.31
CA ASP A 228 -24.20 -6.90 9.09
C ASP A 228 -23.81 -6.45 10.51
N ARG A 229 -23.17 -5.26 10.58
CA ARG A 229 -22.76 -4.63 11.85
C ARG A 229 -23.47 -3.30 12.04
N SER A 230 -24.00 -3.08 13.23
CA SER A 230 -24.59 -1.79 13.63
C SER A 230 -23.54 -0.67 13.66
N LEU A 231 -23.99 0.59 13.60
CA LEU A 231 -23.13 1.76 13.75
C LEU A 231 -22.32 1.70 15.05
N ALA A 232 -22.92 1.24 16.15
CA ALA A 232 -22.23 1.08 17.43
C ALA A 232 -21.08 0.06 17.40
N GLN A 233 -21.15 -0.94 16.52
CA GLN A 233 -20.12 -1.95 16.36
C GLN A 233 -19.00 -1.51 15.40
N GLN A 234 -19.33 -0.76 14.35
CA GLN A 234 -18.34 -0.28 13.37
C GLN A 234 -17.66 1.02 13.82
N ALA A 235 -18.37 1.89 14.54
CA ALA A 235 -17.91 3.21 14.95
C ALA A 235 -18.16 3.46 16.46
N PRO A 236 -17.50 2.69 17.35
CA PRO A 236 -17.72 2.76 18.79
C PRO A 236 -17.31 4.10 19.42
N ALA A 237 -16.21 4.73 18.99
CA ALA A 237 -15.77 6.03 19.51
C ALA A 237 -16.72 7.16 19.09
N LEU A 238 -17.17 7.17 17.84
CA LEU A 238 -18.20 8.09 17.33
C LEU A 238 -19.51 7.90 18.07
N THR A 239 -19.94 6.64 18.26
CA THR A 239 -21.15 6.31 19.02
C THR A 239 -21.07 6.83 20.45
N ALA A 240 -19.93 6.60 21.14
CA ALA A 240 -19.72 7.10 22.49
C ALA A 240 -19.81 8.63 22.55
N ARG A 241 -19.22 9.33 21.58
CA ARG A 241 -19.28 10.79 21.46
C ARG A 241 -20.70 11.30 21.23
N ILE A 242 -21.48 10.64 20.37
CA ILE A 242 -22.88 11.03 20.11
C ILE A 242 -23.73 10.82 21.37
N ARG A 243 -23.54 9.70 22.07
CA ARG A 243 -24.23 9.39 23.33
C ARG A 243 -23.88 10.36 24.46
N SER A 244 -22.69 10.98 24.43
CA SER A 244 -22.33 12.07 25.35
C SER A 244 -22.86 13.44 24.91
N GLY A 245 -23.75 13.51 23.91
CA GLY A 245 -24.38 14.74 23.42
C GLY A 245 -23.54 15.55 22.43
N ALA A 246 -22.45 14.99 21.89
CA ALA A 246 -21.49 15.72 21.07
C ALA A 246 -21.52 15.29 19.58
N LEU A 247 -22.68 15.37 18.94
CA LEU A 247 -22.88 15.05 17.51
C LEU A 247 -21.93 15.91 16.62
N PRO A 248 -21.12 15.30 15.72
CA PRO A 248 -20.16 16.05 14.89
C PRO A 248 -20.81 17.14 14.05
N ALA A 249 -20.31 18.38 14.15
CA ALA A 249 -20.88 19.53 13.45
C ALA A 249 -20.61 19.50 11.94
N ASP A 250 -19.52 18.86 11.52
CA ASP A 250 -19.06 18.77 10.14
C ASP A 250 -18.19 17.50 9.98
N LEU A 251 -17.73 17.25 8.76
CA LEU A 251 -16.77 16.20 8.38
C LEU A 251 -15.41 16.42 9.06
N PRO A 252 -14.66 15.34 9.35
CA PRO A 252 -13.37 15.45 10.03
C PRO A 252 -12.35 16.18 9.14
N ARG A 253 -11.51 17.01 9.76
CA ARG A 253 -10.46 17.76 9.05
C ARG A 253 -9.24 16.87 8.90
N ASP A 254 -8.41 17.14 7.89
CA ASP A 254 -7.19 16.35 7.63
C ASP A 254 -6.28 16.23 8.86
N ALA A 255 -6.14 17.31 9.65
CA ALA A 255 -5.34 17.30 10.87
C ALA A 255 -5.86 16.34 11.97
N ASP A 256 -7.15 15.98 11.93
CA ASP A 256 -7.77 15.11 12.93
C ASP A 256 -7.36 13.62 12.72
N PHE A 257 -6.80 13.26 11.56
CA PHE A 257 -6.27 11.93 11.23
C PHE A 257 -4.82 11.71 11.66
N ALA A 258 -4.14 12.76 12.14
CA ALA A 258 -2.78 12.64 12.64
C ALA A 258 -2.71 11.61 13.79
N PRO A 259 -1.64 10.79 13.87
CA PRO A 259 -1.51 9.77 14.92
C PRO A 259 -1.72 10.33 16.33
N GLY A 260 -2.54 9.65 17.13
CA GLY A 260 -2.90 10.08 18.47
C GLY A 260 -4.36 9.79 18.85
N PRO A 261 -4.80 10.21 20.05
CA PRO A 261 -6.09 9.81 20.63
C PRO A 261 -7.33 10.20 19.80
N GLY A 262 -7.22 11.21 18.94
CA GLY A 262 -8.31 11.67 18.07
C GLY A 262 -8.47 10.90 16.77
N ALA A 263 -7.44 10.16 16.33
CA ALA A 263 -7.41 9.55 15.02
C ALA A 263 -8.55 8.56 14.83
N ALA A 264 -8.74 7.62 15.77
CA ALA A 264 -9.80 6.62 15.69
C ALA A 264 -11.19 7.26 15.47
N LEU A 265 -11.50 8.34 16.20
CA LEU A 265 -12.74 9.08 16.02
C LEU A 265 -12.83 9.71 14.62
N ALA A 266 -11.75 10.24 14.07
CA ALA A 266 -11.74 10.82 12.72
C ALA A 266 -12.01 9.76 11.65
N TYR A 267 -11.36 8.59 11.73
CA TYR A 267 -11.62 7.45 10.83
C TYR A 267 -13.07 6.97 10.93
N GLU A 268 -13.58 6.76 12.14
CA GLU A 268 -14.97 6.35 12.35
C GLU A 268 -15.99 7.40 11.86
N THR A 269 -15.69 8.68 12.05
CA THR A 269 -16.54 9.77 11.54
C THR A 269 -16.54 9.78 10.01
N ALA A 270 -15.37 9.63 9.38
CA ALA A 270 -15.21 9.57 7.94
C ALA A 270 -15.88 8.34 7.32
N TRP A 271 -15.72 7.16 7.93
CA TRP A 271 -16.45 5.94 7.57
C TRP A 271 -17.95 6.21 7.57
N SER A 272 -18.49 6.82 8.63
CA SER A 272 -19.93 7.03 8.76
C SER A 272 -20.50 7.97 7.69
N ALA A 273 -19.73 8.98 7.26
CA ALA A 273 -20.12 9.87 6.17
C ALA A 273 -20.15 9.13 4.82
N ASN A 274 -19.17 8.25 4.56
CA ASN A 274 -19.14 7.42 3.34
C ASN A 274 -20.23 6.34 3.37
N ALA A 275 -20.48 5.73 4.52
CA ALA A 275 -21.58 4.78 4.72
C ALA A 275 -22.95 5.45 4.49
N PHE A 276 -23.15 6.67 5.00
CA PHE A 276 -24.34 7.46 4.70
C PHE A 276 -24.46 7.80 3.21
N ALA A 277 -23.35 8.20 2.56
CA ALA A 277 -23.36 8.48 1.13
C ALA A 277 -23.78 7.24 0.32
N ALA A 278 -23.24 6.06 0.64
CA ALA A 278 -23.64 4.81 0.01
C ALA A 278 -25.11 4.45 0.29
N ALA A 279 -25.57 4.60 1.53
CA ALA A 279 -26.94 4.26 1.92
C ALA A 279 -27.99 5.21 1.30
N GLY A 280 -27.69 6.51 1.24
CA GLY A 280 -28.62 7.54 0.76
C GLY A 280 -28.60 7.77 -0.76
N PHE A 281 -27.43 7.62 -1.39
CA PHE A 281 -27.23 7.96 -2.80
C PHE A 281 -26.78 6.75 -3.65
N GLY A 282 -26.39 5.65 -3.03
CA GLY A 282 -25.88 4.45 -3.69
C GLY A 282 -24.36 4.45 -3.86
N GLU A 283 -23.77 3.26 -3.89
CA GLU A 283 -22.33 3.05 -4.08
C GLU A 283 -21.76 3.72 -5.35
N PRO A 284 -22.43 3.70 -6.53
CA PRO A 284 -21.91 4.38 -7.71
C PRO A 284 -21.70 5.89 -7.50
N ARG A 285 -22.62 6.54 -6.78
CA ARG A 285 -22.54 7.97 -6.46
C ARG A 285 -21.44 8.26 -5.43
N LEU A 286 -21.24 7.37 -4.46
CA LEU A 286 -20.10 7.45 -3.54
C LEU A 286 -18.75 7.33 -4.28
N VAL A 287 -18.64 6.40 -5.23
CA VAL A 287 -17.44 6.24 -6.05
C VAL A 287 -17.19 7.47 -6.92
N ASP A 288 -18.24 8.07 -7.48
CA ASP A 288 -18.11 9.32 -8.25
C ASP A 288 -17.69 10.49 -7.37
N LEU A 289 -18.22 10.61 -6.14
CA LEU A 289 -17.77 11.57 -5.14
C LEU A 289 -16.28 11.40 -4.84
N TYR A 290 -15.82 10.17 -4.60
CA TYR A 290 -14.40 9.89 -4.41
C TYR A 290 -13.57 10.42 -5.58
N ARG A 291 -13.94 10.08 -6.82
CA ARG A 291 -13.21 10.49 -8.03
C ARG A 291 -13.14 12.01 -8.22
N HIS A 292 -14.17 12.75 -7.80
CA HIS A 292 -14.17 14.21 -7.90
C HIS A 292 -13.36 14.87 -6.77
N ALA A 293 -13.48 14.33 -5.55
CA ALA A 293 -12.81 14.90 -4.38
C ALA A 293 -11.32 14.53 -4.28
N ALA A 294 -10.93 13.34 -4.73
CA ALA A 294 -9.57 12.79 -4.64
C ALA A 294 -8.55 13.38 -5.65
N THR A 295 -8.80 14.59 -6.13
CA THR A 295 -8.00 15.27 -7.17
C THR A 295 -7.06 16.34 -6.61
N GLY A 296 -6.63 16.18 -5.36
CA GLY A 296 -5.72 17.07 -4.64
C GLY A 296 -6.46 17.97 -3.65
N PRO A 297 -5.78 18.94 -3.03
CA PRO A 297 -6.37 19.83 -2.03
C PRO A 297 -7.68 20.47 -2.50
N LYS A 298 -8.68 20.51 -1.62
CA LYS A 298 -10.00 21.09 -1.90
C LYS A 298 -10.27 22.27 -0.98
N ALA A 299 -10.43 23.46 -1.56
CA ALA A 299 -11.07 24.57 -0.87
C ALA A 299 -12.58 24.26 -0.66
N PRO A 300 -13.24 24.83 0.35
CA PRO A 300 -14.65 24.54 0.65
C PRO A 300 -15.59 24.66 -0.57
N ALA A 301 -15.45 25.70 -1.39
CA ALA A 301 -16.28 25.88 -2.59
C ALA A 301 -16.07 24.79 -3.65
N ALA A 302 -14.83 24.29 -3.80
CA ALA A 302 -14.52 23.20 -4.72
C ALA A 302 -15.06 21.86 -4.20
N LEU A 303 -15.02 21.65 -2.87
CA LEU A 303 -15.61 20.49 -2.23
C LEU A 303 -17.13 20.48 -2.42
N ASP A 304 -17.79 21.60 -2.12
CA ASP A 304 -19.22 21.79 -2.31
C ASP A 304 -19.66 21.65 -3.77
N THR A 305 -18.81 22.02 -4.73
CA THR A 305 -19.03 21.71 -6.16
C THR A 305 -19.00 20.20 -6.41
N ALA A 306 -18.02 19.48 -5.85
CA ALA A 306 -17.95 18.01 -5.98
C ALA A 306 -19.19 17.33 -5.39
N PHE A 307 -19.70 17.80 -4.24
CA PHE A 307 -20.96 17.32 -3.67
C PHE A 307 -22.14 17.52 -4.63
N ARG A 308 -22.30 18.72 -5.20
CA ARG A 308 -23.42 18.99 -6.12
C ARG A 308 -23.34 18.18 -7.40
N ASP A 309 -22.16 18.10 -8.01
CA ASP A 309 -21.96 17.40 -9.27
C ASP A 309 -22.18 15.89 -9.12
N THR A 310 -21.86 15.32 -7.95
CA THR A 310 -21.89 13.88 -7.74
C THR A 310 -23.14 13.41 -7.01
N LEU A 311 -23.50 14.03 -5.89
CA LEU A 311 -24.64 13.63 -5.06
C LEU A 311 -25.92 14.43 -5.34
N GLY A 312 -25.81 15.56 -6.03
CA GLY A 312 -26.94 16.46 -6.32
C GLY A 312 -27.33 17.39 -5.16
N VAL A 313 -26.57 17.38 -4.06
CA VAL A 313 -26.78 18.20 -2.86
C VAL A 313 -25.53 19.00 -2.53
N GLY A 314 -25.67 20.11 -1.80
CA GLY A 314 -24.50 20.87 -1.29
C GLY A 314 -23.85 20.20 -0.07
N HIS A 315 -22.66 20.66 0.31
CA HIS A 315 -21.95 20.17 1.50
C HIS A 315 -22.80 20.34 2.78
N ASP A 316 -23.36 21.53 3.01
CA ASP A 316 -24.18 21.80 4.22
C ASP A 316 -25.43 20.91 4.30
N GLU A 317 -26.08 20.66 3.16
CA GLU A 317 -27.25 19.78 3.06
C GLU A 317 -26.88 18.32 3.33
N PHE A 318 -25.75 17.86 2.77
CA PHE A 318 -25.22 16.54 3.06
C PHE A 318 -24.90 16.36 4.55
N VAL A 319 -24.23 17.33 5.17
CA VAL A 319 -23.86 17.27 6.60
C VAL A 319 -25.10 17.26 7.48
N ALA A 320 -26.13 18.07 7.17
CA ALA A 320 -27.38 18.07 7.90
C ALA A 320 -28.07 16.69 7.85
N ALA A 321 -28.21 16.12 6.65
CA ALA A 321 -28.84 14.82 6.47
C ALA A 321 -28.04 13.67 7.10
N TRP A 322 -26.71 13.71 7.00
CA TRP A 322 -25.83 12.75 7.66
C TRP A 322 -25.94 12.81 9.18
N ARG A 323 -26.02 14.01 9.76
CA ARG A 323 -26.21 14.20 11.20
C ARG A 323 -27.54 13.61 11.69
N ASP A 324 -28.62 13.78 10.92
CA ASP A 324 -29.91 13.16 11.22
C ASP A 324 -29.83 11.63 11.12
N TRP A 325 -29.12 11.11 10.12
CA TRP A 325 -28.85 9.68 9.98
C TRP A 325 -28.07 9.11 11.18
N LEU A 326 -27.02 9.79 11.63
CA LEU A 326 -26.27 9.41 12.82
C LEU A 326 -27.15 9.36 14.08
N ALA A 327 -27.98 10.38 14.28
CA ALA A 327 -28.89 10.44 15.43
C ALA A 327 -29.90 9.27 15.42
N ALA A 328 -30.44 8.93 14.25
CA ALA A 328 -31.35 7.80 14.10
C ALA A 328 -30.68 6.44 14.35
N HIS A 329 -29.44 6.25 13.90
CA HIS A 329 -28.71 4.97 13.99
C HIS A 329 -27.94 4.77 15.30
N THR A 330 -27.90 5.78 16.18
CA THR A 330 -27.30 5.67 17.53
C THR A 330 -28.33 5.58 18.65
N ALA A 331 -29.58 5.96 18.38
CA ALA A 331 -30.71 5.83 19.31
C ALA A 331 -31.31 4.41 19.34
N ALA A 332 -31.05 3.61 18.32
CA ALA A 332 -31.36 2.17 18.25
C ALA A 332 -30.30 1.34 19.00
#